data_AF-A0AAD5AXB9-F1
#
_entry.id   AF-A0AAD5AXB9-F1
#
_cell.length_a   1.000
_cell.length_b   1.000
_cell.length_c   1.000
_cell.angle_alpha   90.00
_cell.angle_beta   90.00
_cell.angle_gamma   90.00
#
_symmetry.space_group_name_H-M   'P 1'
#
loop_
_entity.id
_entity.type
_entity.pdbx_description
1 polymer ?
#
loop_
_entity_poly.entity_id
_entity_poly.type
_entity_poly.pdbx_seq_one_letter_code
_entity_poly.pdbx_strand_id
1 'polypeptide(L)'
;MQENVKKCKNFLATLIKLASHNSPLPETSRNVKALVQDLLDAKIEPEEFTSRLQTELKSSPQPYLVPFLKKSLPALRLSLMNSQQSLTPQTKTTTSLTGTVAGAVTTGNAPRQPNST
;
A
#
# COMPACT_ATOMS: atom_id res chain seq x y z
N MET A 1 16.00 -8.25 -8.27
CA MET A 1 15.17 -8.23 -7.03
C MET A 1 13.78 -7.66 -7.25
N GLN A 2 13.61 -6.56 -8.00
CA GLN A 2 12.28 -5.96 -8.23
C GLN A 2 11.27 -6.90 -8.93
N GLU A 3 11.73 -7.83 -9.77
CA GLU A 3 10.84 -8.80 -10.42
C GLU A 3 10.06 -9.66 -9.41
N ASN A 4 10.72 -10.12 -8.35
CA ASN A 4 10.09 -10.91 -7.29
C ASN A 4 9.05 -10.10 -6.51
N VAL A 5 9.33 -8.81 -6.28
CA VAL A 5 8.38 -7.87 -5.66
C VAL A 5 7.14 -7.69 -6.53
N LYS A 6 7.32 -7.49 -7.85
CA LYS A 6 6.20 -7.41 -8.81
C LYS A 6 5.39 -8.70 -8.82
N LYS A 7 6.03 -9.85 -8.88
CA LYS A 7 5.37 -11.17 -8.83
C LYS A 7 4.60 -11.34 -7.52
N CYS A 8 5.18 -10.96 -6.39
CA CYS A 8 4.54 -11.10 -5.08
C CYS A 8 3.29 -10.20 -4.97
N LYS A 9 3.40 -8.94 -5.41
CA LYS A 9 2.25 -8.03 -5.46
C LYS A 9 1.12 -8.59 -6.34
N ASN A 10 1.45 -9.08 -7.54
CA ASN A 10 0.46 -9.66 -8.44
C ASN A 10 -0.15 -10.94 -7.88
N PHE A 11 0.64 -11.80 -7.24
CA PHE A 11 0.16 -13.00 -6.57
C PHE A 11 -0.88 -12.65 -5.51
N LEU A 12 -0.56 -11.73 -4.58
CA LEU A 12 -1.47 -11.31 -3.52
C LEU A 12 -2.74 -10.65 -4.07
N ALA A 13 -2.62 -9.78 -5.08
CA ALA A 13 -3.76 -9.16 -5.74
C ALA A 13 -4.65 -10.20 -6.44
N THR A 14 -4.03 -11.23 -7.05
CA THR A 14 -4.76 -12.32 -7.70
C THR A 14 -5.53 -13.15 -6.68
N LEU A 15 -4.97 -13.44 -5.50
CA LEU A 15 -5.71 -14.12 -4.43
C LEU A 15 -6.98 -13.37 -4.03
N ILE A 16 -6.88 -12.06 -3.79
CA ILE A 16 -8.03 -11.22 -3.43
C ILE A 16 -9.07 -11.21 -4.55
N LYS A 17 -8.63 -11.06 -5.81
CA LYS A 17 -9.53 -11.06 -6.98
C LYS A 17 -10.25 -12.40 -7.12
N LEU A 18 -9.52 -13.52 -7.05
CA LEU A 18 -10.09 -14.85 -7.18
C LEU A 18 -11.11 -15.12 -6.07
N ALA A 19 -10.78 -14.81 -4.82
CA ALA A 19 -11.69 -15.00 -3.69
C ALA A 19 -12.96 -14.14 -3.79
N SER A 20 -12.87 -12.94 -4.38
CA SER A 20 -14.02 -12.04 -4.56
C SER A 20 -14.94 -12.46 -5.71
N HIS A 21 -14.42 -13.13 -6.75
CA HIS A 21 -15.21 -13.51 -7.93
C HIS A 21 -15.67 -14.97 -7.93
N ASN A 22 -14.92 -15.87 -7.30
CA ASN A 22 -15.15 -17.32 -7.38
C ASN A 22 -15.69 -17.92 -6.09
N SER A 23 -15.74 -17.16 -4.98
CA SER A 23 -16.33 -17.69 -3.75
C SER A 23 -17.84 -17.48 -3.74
N PRO A 24 -18.64 -18.53 -3.48
CA PRO A 24 -20.08 -18.41 -3.26
C PRO A 24 -20.41 -17.70 -1.94
N LEU A 25 -19.43 -17.54 -1.03
CA LEU A 25 -19.60 -16.95 0.29
C LEU A 25 -18.84 -15.63 0.40
N PRO A 26 -19.50 -14.53 0.82
CA PRO A 26 -18.83 -13.24 1.02
C PRO A 26 -17.73 -13.30 2.08
N GLU A 27 -17.86 -14.24 3.03
CA GLU A 27 -16.91 -14.47 4.12
C GLU A 27 -15.51 -14.85 3.62
N THR A 28 -15.39 -15.72 2.62
CA THR A 28 -14.08 -16.15 2.08
C THR A 28 -13.29 -14.96 1.52
N SER A 29 -13.96 -14.07 0.79
CA SER A 29 -13.31 -12.88 0.23
C SER A 29 -12.80 -11.94 1.32
N ARG A 30 -13.54 -11.83 2.44
CA ARG A 30 -13.14 -11.05 3.62
C ARG A 30 -11.95 -11.69 4.32
N ASN A 31 -11.98 -13.00 4.55
CA ASN A 31 -10.92 -13.73 5.23
C ASN A 31 -9.61 -13.67 4.43
N VAL A 32 -9.66 -13.86 3.11
CA VAL A 32 -8.47 -13.74 2.24
C VAL A 32 -7.90 -12.33 2.28
N LYS A 33 -8.74 -11.29 2.25
CA LYS A 33 -8.28 -9.90 2.39
C LYS A 33 -7.59 -9.67 3.74
N ALA A 34 -8.16 -10.18 4.83
CA ALA A 34 -7.58 -10.08 6.16
C ALA A 34 -6.22 -10.79 6.24
N LEU A 35 -6.12 -12.02 5.74
CA LEU A 35 -4.86 -12.78 5.69
C LEU A 35 -3.76 -12.04 4.91
N VAL A 36 -4.10 -11.46 3.75
CA VAL A 36 -3.13 -10.67 2.95
C VAL A 36 -2.71 -9.41 3.70
N GLN A 37 -3.65 -8.74 4.38
CA GLN A 37 -3.37 -7.57 5.20
C GLN A 37 -2.43 -7.90 6.36
N ASP A 38 -2.75 -8.93 7.16
CA ASP A 38 -1.93 -9.36 8.29
C ASP A 38 -0.52 -9.78 7.84
N LEU A 39 -0.41 -10.42 6.65
CA LEU A 39 0.88 -10.73 6.06
C LEU A 39 1.66 -9.47 5.68
N LEU A 40 1.03 -8.46 5.08
CA LEU A 40 1.72 -7.21 4.70
C LEU A 40 2.13 -6.39 5.92
N ASP A 41 1.29 -6.37 6.96
CA ASP A 41 1.54 -5.70 8.24
C ASP A 41 2.54 -6.45 9.15
N ALA A 42 3.02 -7.62 8.70
CA ALA A 42 3.91 -8.49 9.45
C ALA A 42 3.34 -9.02 10.78
N LYS A 43 2.01 -9.07 10.91
CA LYS A 43 1.30 -9.67 12.05
C LYS A 43 1.35 -11.19 12.04
N ILE A 44 1.45 -11.78 10.84
CA ILE A 44 1.59 -13.22 10.65
C ILE A 44 2.80 -13.54 9.75
N GLU A 45 3.44 -14.68 10.02
CA GLU A 45 4.55 -15.16 9.20
C GLU A 45 4.07 -15.86 7.92
N PRO A 46 4.93 -16.00 6.89
CA PRO A 46 4.57 -16.65 5.64
C PRO A 46 4.05 -18.09 5.82
N GLU A 47 4.66 -18.87 6.72
CA GLU A 47 4.21 -20.22 7.07
C GLU A 47 2.75 -20.23 7.53
N GLU A 48 2.41 -19.35 8.49
CA GLU A 48 1.06 -19.25 9.02
C GLU A 48 0.07 -18.75 7.96
N PHE A 49 0.44 -17.71 7.20
CA PHE A 49 -0.39 -17.21 6.10
C PHE A 49 -0.73 -18.32 5.11
N THR A 50 0.26 -19.09 4.66
CA THR A 50 0.01 -20.17 3.69
C THR A 50 -0.84 -21.30 4.26
N SER A 51 -0.68 -21.64 5.54
CA SER A 51 -1.52 -22.65 6.20
C SER A 51 -2.99 -22.20 6.27
N ARG A 52 -3.25 -20.99 6.76
CA ARG A 52 -4.62 -20.44 6.85
C ARG A 52 -5.26 -20.26 5.48
N LEU A 53 -4.49 -19.78 4.49
CA LEU A 53 -4.94 -19.61 3.12
C LEU A 53 -5.35 -20.96 2.48
N GLN A 54 -4.60 -22.03 2.73
CA GLN A 54 -4.93 -23.37 2.24
C GLN A 54 -6.27 -23.85 2.78
N THR A 55 -6.51 -23.69 4.08
CA THR A 55 -7.78 -24.04 4.72
C THR A 55 -8.94 -23.21 4.16
N GLU A 56 -8.76 -21.89 4.06
CA GLU A 56 -9.78 -20.96 3.60
C GLU A 56 -10.20 -21.25 2.14
N LEU A 57 -9.23 -21.57 1.27
CA LEU A 57 -9.47 -21.82 -0.15
C LEU A 57 -9.56 -23.30 -0.53
N LYS A 58 -9.48 -24.22 0.45
CA LYS A 58 -9.42 -25.68 0.23
C LYS A 58 -8.41 -26.08 -0.84
N SER A 59 -7.23 -25.46 -0.80
CA SER A 59 -6.17 -25.68 -1.79
C SER A 59 -5.07 -26.63 -1.27
N SER A 60 -4.32 -27.21 -2.19
CA SER A 60 -3.18 -28.10 -1.89
C SER A 60 -1.95 -27.30 -1.45
N PRO A 61 -1.05 -27.87 -0.61
CA PRO A 61 0.22 -27.25 -0.25
C PRO A 61 1.07 -26.87 -1.47
N GLN A 62 1.72 -25.71 -1.36
CA GLN A 62 2.60 -25.18 -2.40
C GLN A 62 4.04 -25.08 -1.88
N PRO A 63 4.96 -25.98 -2.31
CA PRO A 63 6.29 -26.10 -1.71
C PRO A 63 7.18 -24.86 -1.91
N TYR A 64 6.92 -24.07 -2.95
CA TYR A 64 7.72 -22.89 -3.28
C TYR A 64 7.13 -21.57 -2.76
N LEU A 65 5.95 -21.60 -2.16
CA LEU A 65 5.24 -20.37 -1.79
C LEU A 65 5.89 -19.67 -0.59
N VAL A 66 6.18 -20.40 0.48
CA VAL A 66 6.85 -19.87 1.68
C VAL A 66 8.22 -19.24 1.34
N PRO A 67 9.17 -19.94 0.66
CA PRO A 67 10.46 -19.33 0.32
C PRO A 67 10.32 -18.14 -0.63
N PHE A 68 9.34 -18.16 -1.54
CA PHE A 68 9.03 -17.03 -2.41
C PHE A 68 8.56 -15.80 -1.61
N LEU A 69 7.64 -15.99 -0.67
CA LEU A 69 7.13 -14.92 0.19
C LEU A 69 8.24 -14.34 1.07
N LYS A 70 9.03 -15.20 1.74
CA LYS A 70 10.17 -14.76 2.58
C LYS A 70 11.16 -13.91 1.79
N LYS A 71 11.46 -14.29 0.55
CA LYS A 71 12.39 -13.55 -0.33
C LYS A 71 11.82 -12.23 -0.85
N SER A 72 10.50 -12.12 -0.97
CA SER A 72 9.86 -11.00 -1.68
C SER A 72 9.22 -9.97 -0.75
N LEU A 73 8.70 -10.38 0.40
CA LEU A 73 7.96 -9.52 1.33
C LEU A 73 8.76 -8.35 1.92
N PRO A 74 10.05 -8.50 2.33
CA PRO A 74 10.79 -7.39 2.91
C PRO A 74 10.86 -6.18 1.95
N ALA A 75 11.22 -6.43 0.69
CA ALA A 75 11.28 -5.39 -0.32
C ALA A 75 9.89 -4.88 -0.74
N LEU A 76 8.86 -5.74 -0.73
CA LEU A 76 7.49 -5.34 -1.02
C LEU A 76 6.94 -4.37 0.05
N ARG A 77 7.13 -4.68 1.34
CA ARG A 77 6.70 -3.83 2.46
C ARG A 77 7.35 -2.44 2.38
N LEU A 78 8.67 -2.40 2.15
CA LEU A 78 9.40 -1.14 1.96
C LEU A 78 8.88 -0.34 0.77
N SER A 79 8.62 -0.99 -0.36
CA SER A 79 8.07 -0.32 -1.55
C SER A 79 6.69 0.30 -1.29
N LEU A 80 5.84 -0.35 -0.50
CA LEU A 80 4.52 0.18 -0.14
C LEU A 80 4.65 1.41 0.77
N MET A 81 5.54 1.37 1.76
CA MET A 81 5.80 2.51 2.66
C MET A 81 6.34 3.74 1.90
N ASN A 82 7.29 3.53 1.00
CA ASN A 82 7.90 4.62 0.22
C ASN A 82 6.89 5.24 -0.77
N SER A 83 6.00 4.44 -1.35
CA SER A 83 4.94 4.93 -2.23
C SER A 83 3.91 5.82 -1.49
N GLN A 84 3.71 5.63 -0.18
CA GLN A 84 2.86 6.50 0.62
C GLN A 84 3.55 7.84 0.97
N GLN A 85 4.88 7.85 1.14
CA GLN A 85 5.64 9.08 1.38
C GLN A 85 5.73 10.00 0.15
N SER A 86 5.60 9.48 -1.07
CA SER A 86 5.61 10.30 -2.29
C SER A 86 4.37 11.19 -2.46
N LEU A 87 3.33 11.03 -1.63
CA LEU A 87 2.09 11.82 -1.71
C LEU A 87 2.07 13.05 -0.78
N THR A 88 3.14 13.34 -0.05
CA THR A 88 3.25 14.61 0.68
C THR A 88 3.86 15.68 -0.23
N PRO A 89 3.16 16.78 -0.59
CA PRO A 89 3.86 17.99 -1.01
C PRO A 89 4.77 18.42 0.15
N GLN A 90 6.08 18.37 -0.06
CA GLN A 90 7.07 18.89 0.88
C GLN A 90 6.78 20.38 1.12
N THR A 91 6.12 20.71 2.23
CA THR A 91 6.32 22.00 2.88
C THR A 91 7.69 21.93 3.54
N LYS A 92 8.71 22.39 2.82
CA LYS A 92 10.05 22.60 3.37
C LYS A 92 9.93 23.56 4.56
N THR A 93 10.07 23.04 5.77
CA THR A 93 10.30 23.84 6.97
C THR A 93 11.73 24.36 6.92
N THR A 94 11.91 25.58 6.43
CA THR A 94 13.15 26.33 6.62
C THR A 94 13.13 26.91 8.03
N THR A 95 13.84 26.27 8.95
CA THR A 95 14.33 26.92 10.17
C THR A 95 15.27 28.05 9.75
N SER A 96 14.83 29.30 9.89
CA SER A 96 15.71 30.46 9.92
C SER A 96 15.37 31.29 11.15
N LEU A 97 16.22 31.18 12.16
CA LEU A 97 16.30 32.11 13.28
C LEU A 97 16.90 33.41 12.76
N THR A 98 16.18 34.52 12.88
CA THR A 98 16.70 35.86 13.23
C THR A 98 15.55 36.87 13.24
N GLY A 99 15.63 37.82 14.16
CA GLY A 99 14.53 38.67 14.56
C GLY A 99 14.29 39.91 13.68
N THR A 100 13.54 40.81 14.31
CA THR A 100 13.39 42.25 14.06
C THR A 100 12.42 42.75 12.96
N VAL A 101 11.31 43.30 13.48
CA VAL A 101 10.63 44.59 13.20
C VAL A 101 9.79 44.83 11.93
N ALA A 102 8.51 45.11 12.21
CA ALA A 102 7.73 46.31 11.85
C ALA A 102 7.43 46.70 10.38
N GLY A 103 6.16 47.09 10.16
CA GLY A 103 5.69 47.94 9.04
C GLY A 103 4.70 47.23 8.12
N ALA A 104 3.39 47.37 8.27
CA ALA A 104 2.54 48.49 7.84
C ALA A 104 2.07 48.41 6.36
N VAL A 105 0.75 48.26 6.23
CA VAL A 105 -0.21 48.86 5.28
C VAL A 105 -0.22 48.50 3.76
N THR A 106 -1.39 47.95 3.37
CA THR A 106 -2.34 48.43 2.34
C THR A 106 -2.23 48.08 0.84
N THR A 107 -3.42 47.75 0.30
CA THR A 107 -3.94 47.91 -1.09
C THR A 107 -3.29 47.06 -2.20
N GLY A 108 -3.98 46.36 -3.11
CA GLY A 108 -5.37 46.26 -3.53
C GLY A 108 -5.43 45.56 -4.90
N ASN A 109 -6.66 45.40 -5.41
CA ASN A 109 -7.06 45.17 -6.81
C ASN A 109 -7.12 43.73 -7.38
N ALA A 110 -8.35 43.20 -7.40
CA ALA A 110 -8.94 42.41 -8.50
C ALA A 110 -9.35 43.37 -9.67
N PRO A 111 -9.82 42.97 -10.89
CA PRO A 111 -10.49 41.70 -11.27
C PRO A 111 -10.29 41.17 -12.75
N ARG A 112 -11.03 40.09 -13.11
CA ARG A 112 -11.48 39.63 -14.46
C ARG A 112 -10.43 39.01 -15.41
N GLN A 113 -10.71 38.02 -16.29
CA GLN A 113 -11.94 37.46 -16.87
C GLN A 113 -11.68 36.02 -17.42
N PRO A 114 -12.70 35.17 -17.62
CA PRO A 114 -12.62 33.92 -18.41
C PRO A 114 -13.28 34.06 -19.79
N ASN A 115 -12.74 33.43 -20.85
CA ASN A 115 -13.55 33.11 -22.05
C ASN A 115 -12.97 31.98 -22.92
N SER A 116 -13.79 30.97 -23.23
CA SER A 116 -14.17 30.60 -24.61
C SER A 116 -15.02 29.32 -24.63
N THR A 117 -16.31 29.47 -24.92
CA THR A 117 -17.07 28.66 -25.90
C THR A 117 -18.28 29.46 -26.33
#